data_AF-A0A1C1YS37-F1
#
_entry.id   AF-A0A1C1YS37-F1
#
_cell.length_a   1.000
_cell.length_b   1.000
_cell.length_c   1.000
_cell.angle_alpha   90.00
_cell.angle_beta   90.00
_cell.angle_gamma   90.00
#
_symmetry.space_group_name_H-M   'P 1'
#
loop_
_entity.id
_entity.type
_entity.pdbx_description
1 polymer ?
#
loop_
_entity_poly.entity_id
_entity_poly.type
_entity_poly.pdbx_seq_one_letter_code
_entity_poly.pdbx_strand_id
1 'polypeptide(L)'
;MVMAQYEGHTKLLCPALGIGWQTALNLSVELSPISGSAAIERDWNGRAVNLADPMFRLYAIRLSSGADDMRPPALANMWPGETFTIVPPGEVCVVIPAGGSTAIFPRTIHSARALTLGFDDIAHSFAAKTVTLSAPATEAVRVYARLEHEVMVVEPWRQSFQEAEAAYSWQLATEEVGGIL
;
A
#
# COMPACT_ATOMS: atom_id res chain seq x y z
N MET A 1 26.32 15.52 -10.65
CA MET A 1 26.72 14.15 -10.29
C MET A 1 25.44 13.34 -10.16
N VAL A 2 25.17 12.44 -11.11
CA VAL A 2 23.96 11.61 -11.10
C VAL A 2 24.09 10.66 -9.91
N MET A 3 23.23 10.82 -8.89
CA MET A 3 23.16 9.84 -7.81
C MET A 3 22.70 8.53 -8.45
N ALA A 4 23.56 7.52 -8.44
CA ALA A 4 23.16 6.16 -8.75
C ALA A 4 22.00 5.81 -7.81
N GLN A 5 20.81 5.59 -8.37
CA GLN A 5 19.67 5.06 -7.62
C GLN A 5 20.11 3.72 -7.05
N TYR A 6 20.42 3.69 -5.77
CA TYR A 6 20.60 2.46 -5.03
C TYR A 6 19.23 1.79 -4.94
N GLU A 7 19.00 0.79 -5.78
CA GLU A 7 17.80 -0.04 -5.73
C GLU A 7 17.92 -0.92 -4.48
N GLY A 8 17.24 -0.51 -3.41
CA GLY A 8 17.17 -1.32 -2.19
C GLY A 8 16.53 -2.69 -2.49
N HIS A 9 16.84 -3.70 -1.68
CA HIS A 9 16.24 -5.03 -1.83
C HIS A 9 14.71 -5.03 -1.65
N THR A 10 14.17 -3.99 -1.01
CA THR A 10 12.72 -3.80 -0.89
C THR A 10 12.16 -2.95 -2.03
N LYS A 11 10.97 -3.34 -2.49
CA LYS A 11 10.16 -2.54 -3.42
C LYS A 11 9.24 -1.55 -2.69
N LEU A 12 9.30 -1.52 -1.35
CA LEU A 12 8.59 -0.52 -0.57
C LEU A 12 9.22 0.85 -0.79
N LEU A 13 8.40 1.83 -1.17
CA LEU A 13 8.83 3.22 -1.23
C LEU A 13 8.26 3.95 -0.01
N CYS A 14 9.15 4.38 0.88
CA CYS A 14 8.81 5.22 2.02
C CYS A 14 9.99 6.15 2.30
N PRO A 15 9.92 7.43 1.93
CA PRO A 15 11.02 8.37 2.15
C PRO A 15 11.33 8.62 3.64
N ALA A 16 10.33 8.48 4.51
CA ALA A 16 10.46 8.72 5.96
C ALA A 16 11.21 7.60 6.68
N LEU A 17 11.00 6.36 6.25
CA LEU A 17 11.77 5.23 6.71
C LEU A 17 13.03 5.20 5.84
N GLY A 18 14.19 5.55 6.41
CA GLY A 18 15.49 5.53 5.72
C GLY A 18 15.94 4.13 5.32
N ILE A 19 15.15 3.49 4.45
CA ILE A 19 15.31 2.12 4.00
C ILE A 19 16.34 2.12 2.87
N GLY A 20 17.43 1.39 3.09
CA GLY A 20 18.50 1.17 2.11
C GLY A 20 18.94 -0.29 2.08
N TRP A 21 20.09 -0.55 1.45
CA TRP A 21 20.59 -1.90 1.19
C TRP A 21 20.95 -2.73 2.45
N GLN A 22 21.00 -2.11 3.64
CA GLN A 22 21.34 -2.78 4.92
C GLN A 22 20.13 -2.93 5.88
N THR A 23 18.94 -2.51 5.44
CA THR A 23 17.73 -2.40 6.26
C THR A 23 16.53 -2.92 5.47
N ALA A 24 15.51 -3.46 6.12
CA ALA A 24 14.35 -4.08 5.47
C ALA A 24 14.69 -5.31 4.59
N LEU A 25 15.72 -6.07 4.97
CA LEU A 25 15.99 -7.42 4.49
C LEU A 25 14.83 -8.32 4.93
N ASN A 26 14.12 -8.90 3.96
CA ASN A 26 12.89 -9.68 4.19
C ASN A 26 11.73 -8.88 4.82
N LEU A 27 11.44 -7.72 4.26
CA LEU A 27 10.29 -6.89 4.65
C LEU A 27 8.95 -7.59 4.37
N SER A 28 8.12 -7.69 5.39
CA SER A 28 6.71 -8.03 5.29
C SER A 28 5.84 -6.78 5.40
N VAL A 29 4.89 -6.66 4.48
CA VAL A 29 3.89 -5.58 4.48
C VAL A 29 2.51 -6.23 4.53
N GLU A 30 1.82 -6.03 5.64
CA GLU A 30 0.45 -6.50 5.83
C GLU A 30 -0.52 -5.33 5.69
N LEU A 31 -1.51 -5.51 4.82
CA LEU A 31 -2.58 -4.55 4.57
C LEU A 31 -3.90 -5.18 5.01
N SER A 32 -4.56 -4.59 6.00
CA SER A 32 -5.85 -5.06 6.50
C SER A 32 -6.84 -3.91 6.68
N PRO A 33 -8.16 -4.09 6.48
CA PRO A 33 -9.14 -3.06 6.80
C PRO A 33 -9.14 -2.75 8.31
N ILE A 34 -9.24 -1.47 8.68
CA ILE A 34 -9.37 -1.07 10.09
C ILE A 34 -10.71 -1.63 10.61
N SER A 35 -10.71 -2.35 11.72
CA SER A 35 -11.94 -3.00 12.23
C SER A 35 -13.08 -2.01 12.51
N GLY A 36 -12.75 -0.80 12.97
CA GLY A 36 -13.70 0.29 13.18
C GLY A 36 -14.23 0.96 11.90
N SER A 37 -13.69 0.63 10.72
CA SER A 37 -14.12 1.21 9.44
C SER A 37 -15.38 0.58 8.84
N ALA A 38 -15.86 -0.53 9.41
CA ALA A 38 -17.01 -1.27 8.91
C ALA A 38 -18.15 -1.27 9.94
N ALA A 39 -19.36 -0.94 9.48
CA ALA A 39 -20.59 -0.99 10.28
C ALA A 39 -21.53 -2.01 9.64
N ILE A 40 -21.41 -3.27 10.05
CA ILE A 40 -22.22 -4.36 9.48
C ILE A 40 -23.52 -4.50 10.28
N GLU A 41 -24.64 -4.22 9.62
CA GLU A 41 -25.98 -4.45 10.16
C GLU A 41 -26.74 -5.49 9.33
N ARG A 42 -27.89 -5.95 9.82
CA ARG A 42 -28.78 -6.84 9.08
C ARG A 42 -29.99 -6.07 8.58
N ASP A 43 -30.32 -6.26 7.31
CA ASP A 43 -31.58 -5.77 6.76
C ASP A 43 -32.76 -6.59 7.34
N TRP A 44 -33.98 -6.16 7.00
CA TRP A 44 -35.21 -6.84 7.40
C TRP A 44 -35.32 -8.28 6.85
N ASN A 45 -34.51 -8.64 5.84
CA ASN A 45 -34.39 -9.99 5.30
C ASN A 45 -33.27 -10.82 5.97
N GLY A 46 -32.58 -10.26 6.96
CA GLY A 46 -31.45 -10.90 7.64
C GLY A 46 -30.12 -10.89 6.85
N ARG A 47 -30.05 -10.20 5.71
CA ARG A 47 -28.83 -10.03 4.91
C ARG A 47 -27.90 -9.04 5.60
N ALA A 48 -26.63 -9.41 5.73
CA ALA A 48 -25.60 -8.51 6.20
C ALA A 48 -25.33 -7.40 5.16
N VAL A 49 -25.43 -6.15 5.59
CA VAL A 49 -25.18 -4.95 4.78
C VAL A 49 -24.17 -4.07 5.52
N ASN A 50 -23.16 -3.58 4.82
CA ASN A 50 -22.24 -2.59 5.36
C ASN A 50 -22.84 -1.18 5.20
N LEU A 51 -23.17 -0.54 6.31
CA LEU A 51 -23.70 0.81 6.38
C LEU A 51 -22.62 1.89 6.57
N ALA A 52 -21.36 1.51 6.73
CA ALA A 52 -20.28 2.48 6.87
C ALA A 52 -20.12 3.28 5.57
N ASP A 53 -19.90 4.59 5.73
CA ASP A 53 -19.58 5.47 4.62
C ASP A 53 -18.36 4.92 3.87
N PRO A 54 -18.40 4.80 2.54
CA PRO A 54 -17.24 4.42 1.74
C PRO A 54 -15.97 5.23 2.03
N MET A 55 -16.10 6.47 2.51
CA MET A 55 -14.98 7.31 2.93
C MET A 55 -14.24 6.79 4.16
N PHE A 56 -14.91 6.04 5.04
CA PHE A 56 -14.27 5.47 6.24
C PHE A 56 -13.53 4.16 5.98
N ARG A 57 -13.60 3.60 4.77
CA ARG A 57 -12.96 2.33 4.40
C ARG A 57 -11.45 2.48 4.35
N LEU A 58 -10.79 2.62 5.49
CA LEU A 58 -9.37 2.85 5.66
C LEU A 58 -8.63 1.55 6.01
N TYR A 59 -7.33 1.50 5.71
CA TYR A 59 -6.48 0.34 5.94
C TYR A 59 -5.50 0.56 7.10
N ALA A 60 -5.29 -0.46 7.90
CA ALA A 60 -4.12 -0.63 8.75
C ALA A 60 -2.99 -1.23 7.92
N ILE A 61 -1.82 -0.58 7.95
CA ILE A 61 -0.59 -1.03 7.29
C ILE A 61 0.42 -1.38 8.38
N ARG A 62 0.80 -2.65 8.43
CA ARG A 62 1.83 -3.13 9.35
C ARG A 62 3.07 -3.50 8.56
N LEU A 63 4.19 -2.88 8.93
CA LEU A 63 5.50 -3.15 8.40
C LEU A 63 6.28 -3.94 9.44
N SER A 64 6.87 -5.06 9.02
CA SER A 64 7.79 -5.80 9.87
C SER A 64 8.96 -6.29 9.06
N SER A 65 10.12 -6.33 9.70
CA SER A 65 11.32 -6.94 9.14
C SER A 65 11.65 -8.22 9.89
N GLY A 66 12.23 -9.19 9.16
CA GLY A 66 12.81 -10.39 9.75
C GLY A 66 14.01 -10.05 10.63
N ALA A 67 14.55 -11.05 11.34
CA ALA A 67 15.78 -10.92 12.11
C ALA A 67 17.03 -10.97 11.23
N ASP A 68 17.00 -10.27 10.10
CA ASP A 68 18.02 -10.32 9.06
C ASP A 68 18.63 -8.94 8.78
N ASP A 69 18.13 -7.88 9.43
CA ASP A 69 18.61 -6.53 9.16
C ASP A 69 19.98 -6.28 9.78
N MET A 70 20.92 -5.80 8.96
CA MET A 70 22.27 -5.43 9.43
C MET A 70 22.31 -4.06 10.11
N ARG A 71 21.27 -3.23 9.91
CA ARG A 71 21.12 -1.92 10.54
C ARG A 71 19.68 -1.67 10.96
N PRO A 72 19.44 -0.87 12.01
CA PRO A 72 18.10 -0.42 12.31
C PRO A 72 17.65 0.61 11.24
N PRO A 73 16.39 0.55 10.78
CA PRO A 73 15.79 1.62 9.98
C PRO A 73 15.65 2.91 10.79
N ALA A 74 15.30 4.03 10.13
CA ALA A 74 15.08 5.33 10.77
C ALA A 74 13.79 5.42 11.62
N LEU A 75 13.37 4.33 12.26
CA LEU A 75 12.20 4.30 13.13
C LEU A 75 12.36 5.19 14.37
N ALA A 76 13.58 5.45 14.81
CA ALA A 76 13.86 6.32 15.95
C ALA A 76 13.26 7.74 15.81
N ASN A 77 13.03 8.18 14.58
CA ASN A 77 12.42 9.46 14.28
C ASN A 77 10.91 9.40 14.16
N MET A 78 10.29 8.21 14.18
CA MET A 78 8.87 8.01 14.01
C MET A 78 8.19 7.90 15.36
N TRP A 79 7.36 8.87 15.72
CA TRP A 79 6.57 8.84 16.95
C TRP A 79 5.09 8.56 16.68
N PRO A 80 4.35 7.95 17.63
CA PRO A 80 2.90 7.84 17.52
C PRO A 80 2.26 9.22 17.28
N GLY A 81 1.41 9.31 16.26
CA GLY A 81 0.81 10.56 15.78
C GLY A 81 1.51 11.21 14.59
N GLU A 82 2.73 10.80 14.25
CA GLU A 82 3.39 11.29 13.04
C GLU A 82 2.82 10.63 11.79
N THR A 83 2.75 11.42 10.72
CA THR A 83 2.20 11.01 9.42
C THR A 83 3.28 10.98 8.34
N PHE A 84 3.15 10.04 7.41
CA PHE A 84 4.04 9.94 6.25
C PHE A 84 3.35 9.21 5.09
N THR A 85 3.91 9.35 3.89
CA THR A 85 3.44 8.64 2.69
C THR A 85 4.22 7.34 2.49
N ILE A 86 3.50 6.28 2.14
CA ILE A 86 4.06 4.97 1.84
C ILE A 86 3.41 4.38 0.58
N VAL A 87 4.21 3.67 -0.21
CA VAL A 87 3.75 2.86 -1.35
C VAL A 87 4.06 1.39 -1.06
N PRO A 88 3.07 0.62 -0.57
CA PRO A 88 3.19 -0.82 -0.41
C PRO A 88 3.54 -1.50 -1.74
N PRO A 89 4.32 -2.59 -1.72
CA PRO A 89 4.63 -3.36 -2.93
C PRO A 89 3.42 -4.14 -3.47
N GLY A 90 2.41 -4.37 -2.64
CA GLY A 90 1.17 -5.05 -3.02
C GLY A 90 0.36 -4.23 -4.03
N GLU A 91 -0.22 -4.93 -5.01
CA GLU A 91 -1.02 -4.32 -6.06
C GLU A 91 -2.51 -4.60 -5.85
N VAL A 92 -3.35 -3.60 -6.07
CA VAL A 92 -4.81 -3.73 -6.10
C VAL A 92 -5.26 -3.92 -7.54
N CYS A 93 -6.21 -4.83 -7.75
CA CYS A 93 -6.76 -5.13 -9.07
C CYS A 93 -8.18 -4.57 -9.22
N VAL A 94 -8.43 -3.87 -10.31
CA VAL A 94 -9.75 -3.44 -10.76
C VAL A 94 -9.97 -3.92 -12.19
N VAL A 95 -11.17 -4.39 -12.51
CA VAL A 95 -11.52 -4.87 -13.85
C VAL A 95 -12.27 -3.80 -14.63
N ILE A 96 -11.81 -3.50 -15.84
CA ILE A 96 -12.57 -2.72 -16.82
C ILE A 96 -13.33 -3.72 -17.70
N PRO A 97 -14.68 -3.64 -17.73
CA PRO A 97 -15.47 -4.53 -18.60
C PRO A 97 -15.26 -4.16 -20.08
N ALA A 98 -15.56 -5.11 -20.98
CA ALA A 98 -15.57 -4.83 -22.41
C ALA A 98 -16.51 -3.64 -22.72
N GLY A 99 -16.06 -2.76 -23.61
CA GLY A 99 -16.69 -1.48 -23.93
C GLY A 99 -16.36 -0.33 -22.96
N GLY A 100 -15.78 -0.62 -21.79
CA GLY A 100 -15.32 0.38 -20.83
C GLY A 100 -13.93 0.92 -21.17
N SER A 101 -13.58 2.09 -20.64
CA SER A 101 -12.26 2.72 -20.86
C SER A 101 -11.57 3.19 -19.58
N THR A 102 -12.25 3.17 -18.43
CA THR A 102 -11.74 3.77 -17.19
C THR A 102 -11.87 2.83 -16.00
N ALA A 103 -10.85 2.81 -15.15
CA ALA A 103 -10.88 2.24 -13.81
C ALA A 103 -10.61 3.33 -12.76
N ILE A 104 -11.38 3.32 -11.68
CA ILE A 104 -11.20 4.25 -10.56
C ILE A 104 -10.70 3.45 -9.36
N PHE A 105 -9.58 3.89 -8.82
CA PHE A 105 -8.98 3.35 -7.61
C PHE A 105 -9.39 4.18 -6.39
N PRO A 106 -9.38 3.56 -5.20
CA PRO A 106 -9.76 4.27 -4.00
C PRO A 106 -8.76 5.37 -3.60
N ARG A 107 -7.48 5.22 -3.97
CA ARG A 107 -6.31 6.04 -3.56
C ARG A 107 -5.55 6.52 -4.79
N THR A 108 -4.64 7.48 -4.59
CA THR A 108 -3.74 7.95 -5.63
C THR A 108 -2.86 6.81 -6.13
N ILE A 109 -2.69 6.75 -7.44
CA ILE A 109 -1.95 5.70 -8.12
C ILE A 109 -0.50 6.13 -8.25
N HIS A 110 0.41 5.33 -7.72
CA HIS A 110 1.84 5.50 -7.91
C HIS A 110 2.30 4.92 -9.25
N SER A 111 1.84 3.70 -9.54
CA SER A 111 2.15 2.99 -10.79
C SER A 111 1.00 2.06 -11.15
N ALA A 112 0.68 1.95 -12.43
CA ALA A 112 -0.34 1.03 -12.93
C ALA A 112 0.19 0.16 -14.07
N ARG A 113 -0.45 -0.98 -14.26
CA ARG A 113 -0.34 -1.86 -15.44
C ARG A 113 -1.73 -2.32 -15.83
N ALA A 114 -2.01 -2.36 -17.14
CA ALA A 114 -3.29 -2.82 -17.68
C ALA A 114 -3.04 -4.02 -18.58
N LEU A 115 -3.66 -5.15 -18.25
CA LEU A 115 -3.44 -6.44 -18.89
C LEU A 115 -4.75 -7.02 -19.42
N THR A 116 -4.72 -7.64 -20.60
CA THR A 116 -5.81 -8.50 -21.07
C THR A 116 -5.93 -9.77 -20.22
N LEU A 117 -6.95 -10.60 -20.48
CA LEU A 117 -7.02 -11.96 -19.92
C LEU A 117 -5.87 -12.84 -20.40
N GLY A 118 -5.29 -12.54 -21.57
CA GLY A 118 -4.10 -13.18 -22.13
C GLY A 118 -2.77 -12.70 -21.53
N PHE A 119 -2.79 -11.74 -20.59
CA PHE A 119 -1.62 -11.06 -20.04
C PHE A 119 -0.87 -10.17 -21.05
N ASP A 120 -1.55 -9.72 -22.11
CA ASP A 120 -0.99 -8.74 -23.04
C ASP A 120 -1.13 -7.33 -22.47
N ASP A 121 -0.07 -6.53 -22.59
CA ASP A 121 -0.06 -5.14 -22.14
C ASP A 121 -0.96 -4.25 -23.02
N ILE A 122 -1.78 -3.44 -22.35
CA ILE A 122 -2.64 -2.45 -23.00
C ILE A 122 -2.13 -1.05 -22.72
N ALA A 123 -2.06 -0.23 -23.76
CA ALA A 123 -1.72 1.18 -23.65
C ALA A 123 -2.72 1.92 -22.74
N HIS A 124 -2.21 2.51 -21.68
CA HIS A 124 -3.00 3.22 -20.68
C HIS A 124 -2.24 4.44 -20.16
N SER A 125 -2.99 5.35 -19.56
CA SER A 125 -2.49 6.48 -18.80
C SER A 125 -3.16 6.49 -17.44
N PHE A 126 -2.53 7.09 -16.44
CA PHE A 126 -3.14 7.27 -15.13
C PHE A 126 -2.90 8.68 -14.62
N ALA A 127 -3.89 9.21 -13.91
CA ALA A 127 -3.82 10.50 -13.24
C ALA A 127 -4.60 10.42 -11.93
N ALA A 128 -3.97 10.88 -10.84
CA ALA A 128 -4.53 10.80 -9.49
C ALA A 128 -5.06 9.38 -9.19
N LYS A 129 -6.37 9.20 -9.15
CA LYS A 129 -7.04 7.94 -8.79
C LYS A 129 -7.56 7.14 -9.98
N THR A 130 -7.35 7.60 -11.21
CA THR A 130 -8.02 7.06 -12.39
C THR A 130 -7.02 6.54 -13.41
N VAL A 131 -7.26 5.33 -13.91
CA VAL A 131 -6.59 4.75 -15.08
C VAL A 131 -7.53 4.87 -16.28
N THR A 132 -7.01 5.36 -17.39
CA THR A 132 -7.73 5.52 -18.65
C THR A 132 -7.00 4.78 -19.76
N LEU A 133 -7.70 3.88 -20.44
CA LEU A 133 -7.22 3.19 -21.64
C LEU A 133 -7.24 4.15 -22.83
N SER A 134 -6.32 3.97 -23.78
CA SER A 134 -6.26 4.79 -24.99
C SER A 134 -7.46 4.57 -25.94
N ALA A 135 -8.11 3.41 -25.85
CA ALA A 135 -9.33 3.06 -26.57
C ALA A 135 -10.25 2.20 -25.68
N PRO A 136 -11.57 2.14 -25.96
CA PRO A 136 -12.47 1.24 -25.26
C PRO A 136 -12.00 -0.21 -25.34
N ALA A 137 -12.11 -0.92 -24.21
CA ALA A 137 -11.66 -2.28 -24.08
C ALA A 137 -12.47 -3.22 -25.00
N THR A 138 -11.80 -3.96 -25.88
CA THR A 138 -12.46 -4.97 -26.72
C THR A 138 -12.86 -6.22 -25.94
N GLU A 139 -12.16 -6.47 -24.83
CA GLU A 139 -12.40 -7.56 -23.87
C GLU A 139 -12.24 -7.07 -22.43
N ALA A 140 -12.40 -7.93 -21.43
CA ALA A 140 -12.20 -7.54 -20.03
C ALA A 140 -10.71 -7.29 -19.73
N VAL A 141 -10.40 -6.13 -19.17
CA VAL A 141 -9.02 -5.70 -18.87
C VAL A 141 -8.83 -5.66 -17.35
N ARG A 142 -7.75 -6.28 -16.87
CA ARG A 142 -7.34 -6.22 -15.47
C ARG A 142 -6.32 -5.11 -15.30
N VAL A 143 -6.67 -4.12 -14.50
CA VAL A 143 -5.78 -3.03 -14.14
C VAL A 143 -5.24 -3.31 -12.74
N TYR A 144 -3.93 -3.48 -12.64
CA TYR A 144 -3.23 -3.60 -11.37
C TYR A 144 -2.55 -2.27 -11.07
N ALA A 145 -2.74 -1.75 -9.86
CA ALA A 145 -2.11 -0.50 -9.44
C ALA A 145 -1.46 -0.64 -8.07
N ARG A 146 -0.29 -0.02 -7.90
CA ARG A 146 0.28 0.30 -6.59
C ARG A 146 -0.23 1.67 -6.18
N LEU A 147 -0.73 1.73 -4.97
CA LEU A 147 -1.41 2.91 -4.45
C LEU A 147 -0.51 3.62 -3.44
N GLU A 148 -0.64 4.94 -3.39
CA GLU A 148 -0.02 5.77 -2.37
C GLU A 148 -0.96 5.88 -1.18
N HIS A 149 -0.43 5.62 0.01
CA HIS A 149 -1.16 5.67 1.26
C HIS A 149 -0.51 6.74 2.14
N GLU A 150 -1.31 7.69 2.61
CA GLU A 150 -0.92 8.55 3.71
C GLU A 150 -1.28 7.83 5.01
N VAL A 151 -0.30 7.59 5.87
CA VAL A 151 -0.48 6.80 7.08
C VAL A 151 0.02 7.55 8.30
N MET A 152 -0.56 7.25 9.45
CA MET A 152 -0.16 7.72 10.77
C MET A 152 0.37 6.55 11.58
N VAL A 153 1.43 6.77 12.34
CA VAL A 153 1.91 5.81 13.34
C VAL A 153 0.93 5.77 14.50
N VAL A 154 0.32 4.61 14.73
CA VAL A 154 -0.73 4.44 15.77
C VAL A 154 -0.22 3.76 17.04
N GLU A 155 0.78 2.89 16.91
CA GLU A 155 1.40 2.21 18.04
C GLU A 155 2.89 2.55 18.12
N PRO A 156 3.48 2.55 19.33
CA PRO A 156 4.93 2.61 19.46
C PRO A 156 5.59 1.49 18.65
N TRP A 157 6.52 1.85 17.77
CA TRP A 157 7.32 0.87 17.05
C TRP A 157 8.18 0.07 18.02
N ARG A 158 8.56 -1.13 17.58
CA ARG A 158 9.42 -2.03 18.35
C ARG A 158 10.65 -2.34 17.53
N GLN A 159 11.79 -2.40 18.20
CA GLN A 159 13.05 -2.86 17.63
C GLN A 159 13.73 -3.79 18.63
N SER A 160 14.27 -4.89 18.13
CA SER A 160 15.14 -5.79 18.87
C SER A 160 16.46 -5.96 18.13
N PHE A 161 17.52 -6.17 18.89
CA PHE A 161 18.86 -6.47 18.39
C PHE A 161 19.33 -7.77 19.01
N GLN A 162 19.75 -8.72 18.18
CA GLN A 162 20.38 -9.96 18.60
C GLN A 162 21.88 -9.85 18.41
N GLU A 163 22.62 -9.73 19.52
CA GLU A 163 24.07 -9.53 19.51
C GLU A 163 24.80 -10.69 18.81
N ALA A 164 24.39 -11.94 19.07
CA ALA A 164 25.04 -13.13 18.53
C ALA A 164 25.02 -13.20 16.98
N GLU A 165 23.96 -12.67 16.37
CA GLU A 165 23.75 -12.68 14.92
C GLU A 165 24.05 -11.30 14.30
N ALA A 166 24.37 -10.31 15.13
CA ALA A 166 24.47 -8.89 14.74
C ALA A 166 23.27 -8.41 13.91
N ALA A 167 22.08 -8.90 14.25
CA ALA A 167 20.86 -8.72 13.48
C ALA A 167 19.82 -7.88 14.22
N TYR A 168 19.13 -7.05 13.45
CA TYR A 168 18.00 -6.23 13.90
C TYR A 168 16.69 -6.84 13.40
N SER A 169 15.64 -6.70 14.22
CA SER A 169 14.27 -6.90 13.79
C SER A 169 13.42 -5.77 14.31
N TRP A 170 12.39 -5.39 13.55
CA TRP A 170 11.54 -4.27 13.91
C TRP A 170 10.12 -4.41 13.39
N GLN A 171 9.23 -3.66 14.00
CA GLN A 171 7.82 -3.60 13.63
C GLN A 171 7.30 -2.17 13.79
N LEU A 172 6.56 -1.72 12.78
CA LEU A 172 5.84 -0.45 12.76
C LEU A 172 4.37 -0.70 12.40
N ALA A 173 3.45 -0.27 13.26
CA ALA A 173 2.03 -0.30 12.99
C ALA A 173 1.55 1.10 12.62
N THR A 174 0.87 1.19 11.48
CA THR A 174 0.33 2.44 10.95
C THR A 174 -1.11 2.26 10.48
N GLU A 175 -1.87 3.34 10.45
CA GLU A 175 -3.22 3.38 9.91
C GLU A 175 -3.32 4.50 8.87
N GLU A 176 -4.07 4.28 7.79
CA GLU A 176 -4.34 5.33 6.82
C GLU A 176 -4.98 6.55 7.48
N VAL A 177 -4.45 7.73 7.19
CA VAL A 177 -5.11 8.99 7.46
C VAL A 177 -6.17 9.16 6.38
N GLY A 178 -7.45 9.16 6.78
CA GLY A 178 -8.54 9.44 5.86
C GLY A 178 -8.39 10.81 5.19
N GLY A 179 -9.18 11.06 4.14
CA GLY A 179 -9.14 12.37 3.47
C GLY A 179 -9.42 13.50 4.45
N ILE A 180 -8.47 14.42 4.59
CA ILE A 180 -8.67 15.70 5.27
C ILE A 180 -9.69 16.47 4.42
N LEU A 181 -10.84 16.84 5.00
CA LEU A 181 -11.82 17.72 4.38
C LEU A 181 -11.24 19.14 4.20
#